data_AF-A0A2J9DW47-F1
#
_entry.id   AF-A0A2J9DW47-F1
#
_cell.length_a   1.000
_cell.length_b   1.000
_cell.length_c   1.000
_cell.angle_alpha   90.00
_cell.angle_beta   90.00
_cell.angle_gamma   90.00
#
_symmetry.space_group_name_H-M   'P 1'
#
loop_
_entity.id
_entity.type
_entity.pdbx_description
1 polymer ?
#
loop_
_entity_poly.entity_id
_entity_poly.type
_entity_poly.pdbx_seq_one_letter_code
_entity_poly.pdbx_strand_id
1 'polypeptide(L)'
;MPSLVFINEQKRLCFYKFWFYEIFEYSRQFIDDEALEFKLYLPIECGMDYVSLEELNTEEFNATYKMILKGLRKYNDTDNAFIANELVVKEWIALIDELEKDERFEG
;
A
#
# COMPACT_ATOMS: atom_id res chain seq x y z
N MET A 1 12.63 12.83 4.19
CA MET A 1 12.75 11.57 4.97
C MET A 1 12.10 10.47 4.13
N PRO A 2 12.70 9.28 4.01
CA PRO A 2 12.05 8.15 3.32
C PRO A 2 10.84 7.66 4.11
N SER A 3 9.89 7.06 3.39
CA SER A 3 8.73 6.37 3.99
C SER A 3 8.93 4.85 3.95
N LEU A 4 8.34 4.12 4.89
CA LEU A 4 8.55 2.68 5.03
C LEU A 4 7.24 1.90 4.93
N VAL A 5 7.32 0.72 4.31
CA VAL A 5 6.27 -0.30 4.42
C VAL A 5 6.89 -1.54 5.05
N PHE A 6 6.42 -1.93 6.22
CA PHE A 6 6.83 -3.16 6.89
C PHE A 6 5.86 -4.26 6.49
N ILE A 7 6.34 -5.24 5.73
CA ILE A 7 5.49 -6.35 5.25
C ILE A 7 5.44 -7.42 6.34
N ASN A 8 6.60 -7.84 6.83
CA ASN A 8 6.80 -8.78 7.92
C ASN A 8 8.12 -8.46 8.65
N GLU A 9 8.46 -9.23 9.70
CA GLU A 9 9.66 -9.00 10.52
C GLU A 9 10.97 -8.95 9.71
N GLN A 10 11.01 -9.59 8.53
CA GLN A 10 12.21 -9.72 7.70
C GLN A 10 12.22 -8.76 6.50
N LYS A 11 11.04 -8.33 6.04
CA LYS A 11 10.88 -7.56 4.81
C LYS A 11 10.28 -6.18 5.08
N ARG A 12 11.06 -5.17 4.72
CA ARG A 12 10.64 -3.78 4.63
C ARG A 12 10.98 -3.18 3.28
N LEU A 13 10.10 -2.31 2.78
CA LEU A 13 10.31 -1.53 1.57
C LEU A 13 10.45 -0.07 1.93
N CYS A 14 11.28 0.63 1.17
CA CYS A 14 11.61 2.03 1.38
C CYS A 14 11.22 2.83 0.15
N PHE A 15 10.43 3.87 0.34
CA PHE A 15 9.87 4.69 -0.72
C PHE A 15 10.29 6.15 -0.55
N TYR A 16 10.33 6.88 -1.66
CA TYR A 16 10.26 8.34 -1.58
C TYR A 16 8.91 8.74 -0.98
N LYS A 17 8.94 9.72 -0.08
CA LYS A 17 7.74 10.17 0.64
C LYS A 17 6.57 10.47 -0.29
N PHE A 18 6.80 11.23 -1.36
CA PHE A 18 5.75 11.56 -2.31
C PHE A 18 5.05 10.31 -2.91
N TRP A 19 5.83 9.32 -3.34
CA TRP A 19 5.32 8.07 -3.91
C TRP A 19 4.57 7.22 -2.88
N PHE A 20 5.06 7.16 -1.65
CA PHE A 20 4.37 6.46 -0.57
C PHE A 20 2.97 7.03 -0.33
N TYR A 21 2.84 8.35 -0.18
CA TYR A 21 1.54 8.97 0.05
C TYR A 21 0.63 8.81 -1.18
N GLU A 22 1.18 8.92 -2.38
CA GLU A 22 0.40 8.69 -3.60
C GLU A 22 -0.14 7.25 -3.67
N ILE A 23 0.65 6.24 -3.32
CA ILE A 23 0.20 4.84 -3.27
C ILE A 23 -0.87 4.64 -2.20
N PHE A 24 -0.59 5.02 -0.94
CA PHE A 24 -1.46 4.69 0.19
C PHE A 24 -2.70 5.56 0.26
N GLU A 25 -2.59 6.89 0.16
CA GLU A 25 -3.78 7.77 0.19
C GLU A 25 -4.72 7.50 -1.00
N TYR A 26 -4.18 7.19 -2.19
CA TYR A 26 -5.01 6.80 -3.32
C TYR A 26 -5.65 5.42 -3.11
N SER A 27 -4.97 4.49 -2.45
CA SER A 27 -5.52 3.16 -2.14
C SER A 27 -6.57 3.20 -1.03
N ARG A 28 -6.43 4.12 -0.05
CA ARG A 28 -7.26 4.25 1.15
C ARG A 28 -8.77 4.21 0.87
N GLN A 29 -9.21 4.86 -0.21
CA GLN A 29 -10.61 4.90 -0.64
C GLN A 29 -11.23 3.52 -0.99
N PHE A 30 -10.41 2.46 -1.05
CA PHE A 30 -10.85 1.10 -1.38
C PHE A 30 -10.85 0.16 -0.18
N ILE A 31 -10.68 0.67 1.04
CA ILE A 31 -10.86 -0.11 2.26
C ILE A 31 -12.34 -0.10 2.64
N ASP A 32 -12.91 -1.29 2.82
CA ASP A 32 -14.29 -1.45 3.27
C ASP A 32 -14.41 -1.65 4.80
N ASP A 33 -13.31 -1.97 5.48
CA ASP A 33 -13.24 -2.22 6.93
C ASP A 33 -12.58 -1.03 7.67
N GLU A 34 -13.37 -0.28 8.43
CA GLU A 34 -12.92 0.87 9.22
C GLU A 34 -11.86 0.51 10.27
N ALA A 35 -11.90 -0.70 10.85
CA ALA A 35 -10.91 -1.14 11.83
C ALA A 35 -9.55 -1.40 11.17
N LEU A 36 -9.56 -2.01 9.99
CA LEU A 36 -8.37 -2.20 9.17
C LEU A 36 -7.80 -0.86 8.68
N GLU A 37 -8.66 0.05 8.22
CA GLU A 37 -8.25 1.41 7.84
C GLU A 37 -7.54 2.11 9.00
N PHE A 38 -8.17 2.14 10.17
CA PHE A 38 -7.57 2.75 11.35
C PHE A 38 -6.20 2.13 11.69
N LYS A 39 -6.10 0.80 11.69
CA LYS A 39 -4.85 0.07 11.98
C LYS A 39 -3.73 0.44 11.01
N LEU A 40 -4.03 0.54 9.71
CA LEU A 40 -3.05 0.83 8.66
C LEU A 40 -2.60 2.30 8.66
N TYR A 41 -3.52 3.25 8.85
CA TYR A 41 -3.26 4.67 8.62
C TYR A 41 -2.99 5.47 9.90
N LEU A 42 -3.21 4.91 11.09
CA LEU A 42 -2.89 5.58 12.36
C LEU A 42 -1.45 6.14 12.40
N PRO A 43 -0.40 5.43 11.94
CA PRO A 43 0.94 6.00 11.86
C PRO A 43 1.02 7.26 10.99
N ILE A 44 0.43 7.23 9.80
CA ILE A 44 0.40 8.37 8.85
C ILE A 44 -0.31 9.56 9.48
N GLU A 45 -1.46 9.34 10.10
CA GLU A 45 -2.27 10.38 10.77
C GLU A 45 -1.54 10.99 11.98
N CYS A 46 -0.66 10.22 12.62
CA CYS A 46 0.22 10.67 13.69
C CYS A 46 1.51 11.34 13.19
N GLY A 47 1.64 11.57 11.88
CA GLY A 47 2.80 12.22 11.26
C GLY A 47 4.02 11.30 11.09
N MET A 48 3.84 9.98 11.24
CA MET A 48 4.87 8.98 10.96
C MET A 48 4.78 8.52 9.51
N ASP A 49 5.91 8.46 8.83
CA ASP A 49 5.97 8.13 7.40
C ASP A 49 6.08 6.60 7.18
N TYR A 50 5.18 5.80 7.75
CA TYR A 50 5.18 4.35 7.50
C TYR A 50 3.79 3.69 7.58
N VAL A 51 3.69 2.50 7.00
CA VAL A 51 2.58 1.54 7.18
C VAL A 51 3.19 0.21 7.62
N SER A 52 2.60 -0.47 8.60
CA SER A 52 3.00 -1.82 9.00
C SER A 52 1.88 -2.82 8.75
N LEU A 53 2.25 -3.90 8.07
CA LEU A 53 1.41 -5.06 7.78
C LEU A 53 1.78 -6.26 8.66
N GLU A 54 2.78 -6.12 9.54
CA GLU A 54 3.39 -7.22 10.30
C GLU A 54 2.37 -7.92 11.20
N GLU A 55 1.49 -7.15 11.83
CA GLU A 55 0.47 -7.64 12.76
C GLU A 55 -0.88 -7.96 12.07
N LEU A 56 -0.93 -7.92 10.74
CA LEU A 56 -2.14 -8.29 10.01
C LEU A 56 -2.29 -9.81 9.97
N ASN A 57 -3.49 -10.27 10.29
CA ASN A 57 -3.86 -11.66 10.03
C ASN A 57 -4.03 -11.90 8.52
N THR A 58 -4.19 -13.17 8.11
CA THR A 58 -4.33 -13.55 6.71
C THR A 58 -5.46 -12.79 5.99
N GLU A 59 -6.62 -12.63 6.61
CA GLU A 59 -7.77 -11.93 6.01
C GLU A 59 -7.48 -10.44 5.82
N GLU A 60 -6.98 -9.77 6.86
CA GLU A 60 -6.59 -8.36 6.84
C GLU A 60 -5.47 -8.08 5.81
N PHE A 61 -4.50 -8.98 5.72
CA PHE A 61 -3.40 -8.88 4.76
C PHE A 61 -3.91 -8.96 3.32
N ASN A 62 -4.76 -9.95 3.02
CA ASN A 62 -5.34 -10.11 1.69
C ASN A 62 -6.32 -8.98 1.33
N ALA A 63 -7.06 -8.45 2.30
CA ALA A 63 -7.88 -7.25 2.11
C ALA A 63 -7.01 -6.03 1.74
N THR A 64 -5.89 -5.84 2.45
CA THR A 64 -4.93 -4.77 2.17
C THR A 64 -4.31 -4.93 0.79
N TYR A 65 -3.88 -6.14 0.42
CA TYR A 65 -3.39 -6.43 -0.94
C TYR A 65 -4.43 -6.08 -2.00
N LYS A 66 -5.69 -6.52 -1.84
CA LYS A 66 -6.77 -6.24 -2.80
C LYS A 66 -7.04 -4.74 -2.92
N MET A 67 -6.98 -3.99 -1.82
CA MET A 67 -7.07 -2.53 -1.82
C MET A 67 -5.95 -1.90 -2.67
N ILE A 68 -4.68 -2.25 -2.40
CA ILE A 68 -3.50 -1.72 -3.12
C ILE A 68 -3.60 -2.03 -4.61
N LEU A 69 -3.96 -3.27 -4.96
CA LEU A 69 -4.12 -3.71 -6.34
C LEU A 69 -5.25 -2.97 -7.06
N LYS A 70 -6.39 -2.77 -6.39
CA LYS A 70 -7.52 -2.00 -6.93
C LYS A 70 -7.15 -0.54 -7.14
N GLY A 71 -6.35 0.03 -6.23
CA GLY A 71 -5.75 1.35 -6.37
C GLY A 71 -4.92 1.48 -7.64
N LEU A 72 -3.96 0.57 -7.86
CA LEU A 72 -3.13 0.58 -9.06
C LEU A 72 -3.96 0.45 -10.35
N ARG A 73 -4.93 -0.47 -10.39
CA ARG A 73 -5.81 -0.65 -11.56
C ARG A 73 -6.57 0.64 -11.86
N LYS A 74 -7.16 1.26 -10.84
CA LYS A 74 -7.89 2.53 -11.01
C LYS A 74 -7.00 3.69 -11.37
N TYR A 75 -5.77 3.73 -10.88
CA TYR A 75 -4.79 4.75 -11.23
C TYR A 75 -4.37 4.66 -12.70
N ASN A 76 -4.25 3.43 -13.24
CA ASN A 76 -3.95 3.19 -14.65
C ASN A 76 -5.17 3.36 -15.59
N ASP A 77 -6.39 3.08 -15.11
CA ASP A 77 -7.64 3.21 -15.88
C ASP A 77 -8.07 4.67 -16.09
N THR A 78 -7.54 5.62 -15.32
CA THR A 78 -7.89 7.04 -15.46
C THR A 78 -7.31 7.60 -16.77
N ASP A 79 -8.10 7.55 -17.84
CA ASP A 79 -7.89 8.24 -19.15
C ASP A 79 -7.78 9.79 -19.04
N ASN A 80 -7.66 10.34 -17.84
CA ASN A 80 -7.79 11.77 -17.55
C ASN A 80 -6.46 12.37 -17.06
N ALA A 81 -5.75 13.03 -17.98
CA ALA A 81 -4.97 14.27 -17.81
C ALA A 81 -3.80 14.34 -16.81
N PHE A 82 -3.57 13.33 -15.97
CA PHE A 82 -2.36 13.20 -15.17
C PHE A 82 -1.52 12.11 -15.82
N ILE A 83 -0.31 12.45 -16.29
CA ILE A 83 0.64 11.42 -16.71
C ILE A 83 0.98 10.67 -15.42
N ALA A 84 0.39 9.48 -15.25
CA ALA A 84 0.75 8.53 -14.22
C ALA A 84 2.28 8.51 -14.13
N ASN A 85 2.84 8.88 -12.98
CA ASN A 85 4.28 8.96 -12.87
C ASN A 85 4.84 7.54 -13.01
N GLU A 86 5.50 7.22 -14.13
CA GLU A 86 5.97 5.86 -14.39
C GLU A 86 6.82 5.30 -13.23
N LEU A 87 7.51 6.18 -12.50
CA LEU A 87 8.27 5.79 -11.31
C LEU A 87 7.36 5.39 -10.14
N VAL A 88 6.26 6.10 -9.87
CA VAL A 88 5.32 5.71 -8.80
C VAL A 88 4.65 4.38 -9.13
N VAL A 89 4.25 4.20 -10.39
CA VAL A 89 3.64 2.96 -10.87
C VAL A 89 4.59 1.78 -10.70
N LYS A 90 5.87 1.96 -11.05
CA LYS A 90 6.89 0.92 -10.88
C LYS A 90 7.08 0.52 -9.41
N GLU A 91 7.13 1.49 -8.51
CA GLU A 91 7.27 1.24 -7.06
C GLU A 91 6.00 0.58 -6.49
N TRP A 92 4.83 0.95 -6.99
CA TRP A 92 3.55 0.33 -6.61
C TRP A 92 3.46 -1.13 -7.06
N ILE A 93 3.90 -1.44 -8.28
CA ILE A 93 4.01 -2.83 -8.77
C ILE A 93 5.01 -3.60 -7.90
N ALA A 94 6.18 -3.02 -7.61
CA ALA A 94 7.18 -3.67 -6.75
C ALA A 94 6.63 -3.97 -5.34
N LEU A 95 5.79 -3.10 -4.78
CA LEU A 95 5.07 -3.37 -3.54
C LEU A 95 4.17 -4.60 -3.68
N ILE A 96 3.30 -4.63 -4.70
CA ILE A 96 2.38 -5.74 -4.96
C ILE A 96 3.14 -7.06 -5.11
N ASP A 97 4.19 -7.08 -5.93
CA ASP A 97 5.04 -8.27 -6.15
C ASP A 97 5.64 -8.80 -4.84
N GLU A 98 5.98 -7.93 -3.89
CA GLU A 98 6.52 -8.34 -2.59
C GLU A 98 5.42 -8.81 -1.63
N LEU A 99 4.21 -8.28 -1.71
CA LEU A 99 3.07 -8.78 -0.95
C LEU A 99 2.68 -10.19 -1.41
N GLU A 100 2.74 -10.49 -2.72
CA GLU A 100 2.43 -11.81 -3.26
C GLU A 100 3.44 -12.90 -2.84
N LYS A 101 4.61 -12.52 -2.33
CA LYS A 101 5.63 -13.42 -1.81
C LYS A 101 5.48 -13.73 -0.32
N ASP A 102 4.63 -13.00 0.39
CA ASP A 102 4.41 -13.21 1.81
C ASP A 102 3.61 -14.50 2.05
N GLU A 103 3.90 -15.22 3.14
CA GLU A 103 3.26 -16.51 3.45
C GLU A 103 1.75 -16.39 3.73
N ARG A 104 1.27 -15.19 4.08
CA ARG A 104 -0.14 -14.90 4.32
C ARG A 104 -0.92 -14.63 3.04
N PHE A 105 -0.26 -14.52 1.88
CA PHE A 105 -0.95 -14.24 0.63
C PHE A 105 -1.76 -15.45 0.13
N GLU A 106 -3.05 -15.23 -0.11
CA GLU A 106 -3.98 -16.21 -0.69
C GLU A 106 -4.56 -15.62 -2.00
N GLY A 107 -3.96 -15.99 -3.13
CA GLY A 107 -4.28 -15.48 -4.47
C GLY A 107 -5.66 -15.86 -5.03
#